data_AF-A0A2V7V9A3-F1
#
_entry.id   AF-A0A2V7V9A3-F1
#
_cell.length_a   1.000
_cell.length_b   1.000
_cell.length_c   1.000
_cell.angle_alpha   90.00
_cell.angle_beta   90.00
_cell.angle_gamma   90.00
#
_symmetry.space_group_name_H-M   'P 1'
#
loop_
_entity.id
_entity.type
_entity.pdbx_description
1 polymer ?
#
loop_
_entity_poly.entity_id
_entity_poly.type
_entity_poly.pdbx_seq_one_letter_code
_entity_poly.pdbx_strand_id
1 'polypeptide(L)'
;MRGARREGSSLAAGAFLVLFAPPLAAALPPAFVPRFPMPKSGLELERPVRSGAFFDVVGRRSALFGYETRGLEAWVYPLKLVDDFRL
;
A
#
# COMPACT_ATOMS: atom_id res chain seq x y z
N MET A 1 -46.74 51.42 -5.10
CA MET A 1 -46.64 50.81 -3.75
C MET A 1 -46.79 49.30 -3.94
N ARG A 2 -45.94 48.38 -3.49
CA ARG A 2 -44.86 48.35 -2.49
C ARG A 2 -44.02 47.12 -2.87
N GLY A 3 -42.72 47.28 -3.12
CA GLY A 3 -41.82 46.17 -3.44
C GLY A 3 -41.60 45.27 -2.22
N ALA A 4 -41.87 43.98 -2.34
CA ALA A 4 -41.58 43.00 -1.31
C ALA A 4 -40.15 42.47 -1.52
N ARG A 5 -39.20 43.02 -0.76
CA ARG A 5 -37.84 42.49 -0.59
C ARG A 5 -37.91 41.03 -0.15
N ARG A 6 -37.33 40.12 -0.94
CA ARG A 6 -36.97 38.77 -0.48
C ARG A 6 -35.58 38.87 0.17
N GLU A 7 -35.54 39.16 1.47
CA GLU A 7 -34.32 39.11 2.27
C GLU A 7 -34.46 38.01 3.32
N GLY A 8 -33.82 36.87 3.08
CA GLY A 8 -33.84 35.78 4.05
C GLY A 8 -33.37 34.46 3.49
N SER A 9 -32.21 34.41 2.84
CA SER A 9 -31.66 33.12 2.35
C SER A 9 -30.14 33.03 2.27
N SER A 10 -29.38 33.97 2.85
CA SER A 10 -27.91 33.95 2.73
C SER A 10 -27.16 33.39 3.94
N LEU A 11 -27.83 33.18 5.08
CA LEU A 11 -27.14 32.76 6.31
C LEU A 11 -26.94 31.23 6.42
N ALA A 12 -27.79 30.43 5.77
CA ALA A 12 -27.71 28.97 5.86
C ALA A 12 -26.55 28.36 5.06
N ALA A 13 -26.17 28.99 3.94
CA ALA A 13 -25.11 28.47 3.06
C ALA A 13 -23.71 28.59 3.68
N GLY A 14 -23.46 29.60 4.53
CA GLY A 14 -22.17 29.80 5.20
C GLY A 14 -21.92 28.83 6.36
N ALA A 15 -22.98 28.45 7.09
CA ALA A 15 -22.87 27.57 8.26
C ALA A 15 -22.60 26.10 7.88
N PHE A 16 -23.08 25.65 6.72
CA PHE A 16 -22.89 24.28 6.24
C PHE A 16 -21.42 23.99 5.85
N LEU A 17 -20.70 25.00 5.33
CA LEU A 17 -19.31 24.87 4.91
C LEU A 17 -18.31 24.72 6.07
N VAL A 18 -18.68 25.16 7.28
CA VAL A 18 -17.82 25.06 8.46
C VAL A 18 -17.95 23.69 9.15
N LEU A 19 -19.14 23.07 9.11
CA LEU A 19 -19.41 21.80 9.79
C LEU A 19 -18.81 20.57 9.09
N PHE A 20 -18.46 20.68 7.80
CA PHE A 20 -17.94 19.57 7.00
C PHE A 20 -16.50 19.79 6.50
N ALA A 21 -15.81 20.83 6.94
CA ALA A 21 -14.41 21.04 6.58
C ALA A 21 -13.56 19.92 7.19
N PRO A 22 -12.94 19.03 6.38
CA PRO A 22 -12.01 18.05 6.92
C PRO A 22 -10.84 18.80 7.56
N PRO A 23 -10.30 18.32 8.70
CA PRO A 23 -9.12 18.94 9.28
C PRO A 23 -8.01 18.91 8.22
N LEU A 24 -7.42 20.06 7.92
CA LEU A 24 -6.21 20.15 7.14
C LEU A 24 -5.07 19.61 8.01
N ALA A 25 -4.98 18.28 8.11
CA ALA A 25 -3.86 17.62 8.75
C ALA A 25 -2.64 17.89 7.87
N ALA A 26 -1.66 18.61 8.40
CA ALA A 26 -0.37 18.75 7.76
C ALA A 26 0.22 17.35 7.58
N ALA A 27 0.35 16.89 6.33
CA ALA A 27 1.07 15.67 6.03
C ALA A 27 2.54 15.92 6.38
N LEU A 28 2.99 15.42 7.53
CA LEU A 28 4.43 15.36 7.78
C LEU A 28 5.04 14.47 6.69
N PRO A 29 6.10 14.94 6.00
CA PRO A 29 6.82 14.08 5.09
C PRO A 29 7.27 12.82 5.86
N PRO A 30 7.18 11.63 5.25
CA PRO A 30 7.66 10.41 5.88
C PRO A 30 9.10 10.59 6.35
N ALA A 31 9.33 10.34 7.64
CA ALA A 31 10.67 10.34 8.20
C ALA A 31 11.41 9.10 7.70
N PHE A 32 12.30 9.29 6.72
CA PHE A 32 13.15 8.22 6.22
C PHE A 32 14.48 8.19 6.97
N VAL A 33 15.00 6.98 7.20
CA VAL A 33 16.37 6.79 7.66
C VAL A 33 17.31 7.05 6.47
N PRO A 34 18.27 7.99 6.56
CA PRO A 34 19.27 8.19 5.52
C PRO A 34 20.04 6.90 5.25
N ARG A 35 20.36 6.64 3.97
CA ARG A 35 21.16 5.48 3.59
C ARG A 35 22.55 5.58 4.22
N PHE A 36 22.94 4.54 4.97
CA PHE A 36 24.25 4.38 5.57
C PHE A 36 24.99 3.19 4.93
N PRO A 37 26.34 3.18 4.94
CA PRO A 37 27.08 2.02 4.47
C PRO A 37 26.77 0.83 5.37
N MET A 38 26.21 -0.23 4.79
CA MET A 38 25.94 -1.48 5.50
C MET A 38 27.20 -2.36 5.43
N PRO A 39 27.85 -2.67 6.57
CA PRO A 39 29.00 -3.56 6.56
C PRO A 39 28.56 -4.94 6.05
N LYS A 40 29.43 -5.64 5.32
CA LYS A 40 29.18 -7.05 4.99
C LYS A 40 29.07 -7.82 6.30
N SER A 41 27.88 -8.31 6.61
CA SER A 41 27.72 -9.33 7.65
C SER A 41 28.43 -10.58 7.16
N GLY A 42 29.35 -11.15 7.93
CA GLY A 42 29.89 -12.50 7.66
C GLY A 42 28.85 -13.62 7.83
N LEU A 43 27.56 -13.26 7.86
CA LEU A 43 26.43 -14.16 7.89
C LEU A 43 26.13 -14.56 6.45
N GLU A 44 26.51 -15.78 6.11
CA GLU A 44 26.08 -16.44 4.88
C GLU A 44 24.97 -17.44 5.23
N LEU A 45 23.86 -17.36 4.50
CA LEU A 45 22.76 -18.30 4.64
C LEU A 45 23.07 -19.51 3.76
N GLU A 46 23.70 -20.53 4.34
CA GLU A 46 23.92 -21.81 3.67
C GLU A 46 22.79 -22.78 4.01
N ARG A 47 22.10 -23.28 2.97
CA ARG A 47 21.12 -24.36 3.10
C ARG A 47 21.32 -25.35 1.95
N PRO A 48 21.35 -26.67 2.23
CA PRO A 48 21.25 -27.67 1.18
C PRO A 48 19.93 -27.55 0.41
N VAL A 49 19.96 -27.81 -0.89
CA VAL A 49 18.75 -27.92 -1.71
C VAL A 49 17.87 -29.03 -1.16
N ARG A 50 16.62 -28.72 -0.83
CA ARG A 50 15.65 -29.69 -0.34
C ARG A 50 14.58 -29.89 -1.40
N SER A 51 14.65 -31.02 -2.10
CA SER A 51 13.65 -31.34 -3.12
C SER A 51 12.25 -31.33 -2.51
N GLY A 52 11.34 -30.58 -3.13
CA GLY A 52 9.97 -30.43 -2.64
C GLY A 52 9.81 -29.57 -1.39
N ALA A 53 10.84 -28.83 -0.95
CA ALA A 53 10.65 -27.82 0.08
C ALA A 53 9.81 -26.67 -0.47
N PHE A 54 8.71 -26.37 0.22
CA PHE A 54 7.86 -25.23 -0.07
C PHE A 54 8.54 -23.94 0.38
N PHE A 55 8.39 -22.87 -0.40
CA PHE A 55 8.78 -21.53 -0.01
C PHE A 55 7.71 -20.52 -0.40
N ASP A 56 7.59 -19.47 0.41
CA ASP A 56 6.61 -18.41 0.25
C ASP A 56 7.20 -17.03 0.55
N VAL A 57 6.75 -16.02 -0.20
CA VAL A 57 7.03 -14.61 0.07
C VAL A 57 5.71 -13.86 -0.05
N VAL A 58 5.17 -13.40 1.08
CA VAL A 58 3.85 -12.74 1.13
C VAL A 58 4.02 -11.26 1.49
N GLY A 59 3.41 -10.40 0.69
CA GLY A 59 3.22 -8.97 0.94
C GLY A 59 1.74 -8.63 1.08
N ARG A 60 1.44 -7.34 1.32
CA ARG A 60 0.07 -6.86 1.57
C ARG A 60 -0.91 -7.16 0.43
N ARG A 61 -0.43 -7.16 -0.81
CA ARG A 61 -1.24 -7.38 -2.02
C ARG A 61 -0.56 -8.28 -3.04
N SER A 62 0.59 -8.86 -2.70
CA SER A 62 1.40 -9.65 -3.62
C SER A 62 1.91 -10.89 -2.92
N ALA A 63 2.05 -11.99 -3.65
CA ALA A 63 2.63 -13.19 -3.10
C ALA A 63 3.39 -13.97 -4.16
N LEU A 64 4.41 -14.70 -3.71
CA LEU A 64 5.16 -15.69 -4.48
C LEU A 64 5.09 -17.01 -3.72
N PHE A 65 4.73 -18.08 -4.41
CA PHE A 65 4.63 -19.42 -3.85
C PHE A 65 5.33 -20.42 -4.75
N GLY A 66 5.91 -21.47 -4.20
CA GLY A 66 6.46 -22.54 -5.02
C GLY A 66 7.20 -23.59 -4.23
N TYR A 67 7.81 -24.50 -4.98
CA TYR A 67 8.72 -25.48 -4.42
C TYR A 67 10.11 -25.27 -5.02
N GLU A 68 11.15 -25.50 -4.22
CA GLU A 68 12.55 -25.28 -4.62
C GLU A 68 12.94 -26.00 -5.93
N THR A 69 12.27 -27.11 -6.25
CA THR A 69 12.50 -27.93 -7.45
C THR A 69 11.25 -28.09 -8.34
N ARG A 70 10.19 -27.30 -8.17
CA ARG A 70 8.98 -27.34 -9.04
C ARG A 70 8.60 -25.94 -9.50
N GLY A 71 7.51 -25.84 -10.26
CA GLY A 71 6.99 -24.56 -10.71
C GLY A 71 6.68 -23.61 -9.57
N LEU A 72 6.87 -22.31 -9.83
CA LEU A 72 6.48 -21.22 -8.95
C LEU A 72 5.29 -20.43 -9.51
N GLU A 73 4.54 -19.82 -8.60
CA GLU A 73 3.38 -18.97 -8.88
C GLU A 73 3.56 -17.58 -8.29
N ALA A 74 3.14 -16.55 -9.03
CA ALA A 74 3.18 -15.16 -8.56
C ALA A 74 1.82 -14.47 -8.71
N TRP A 75 1.46 -13.70 -7.69
CA TRP A 75 0.15 -13.06 -7.56
C TRP A 75 0.30 -11.58 -7.17
N VAL A 76 -0.58 -10.74 -7.72
CA VAL A 76 -0.85 -9.38 -7.23
C VAL A 76 -2.35 -9.19 -7.22
N TYR A 77 -2.97 -9.11 -6.04
CA TYR A 77 -4.43 -9.07 -5.91
C TYR A 77 -5.08 -8.00 -6.82
N PRO A 78 -6.04 -8.37 -7.70
CA PRO A 78 -6.68 -9.70 -7.84
C PRO A 78 -6.12 -10.61 -8.97
N LEU A 79 -4.99 -10.26 -9.58
CA LEU A 79 -4.41 -10.90 -10.76
C LEU A 79 -3.36 -11.98 -10.42
N LYS A 80 -3.39 -13.10 -11.14
CA LYS A 80 -2.27 -14.07 -11.22
C LYS A 80 -1.33 -13.63 -12.34
N LEU A 81 -0.07 -13.37 -12.02
CA LEU A 81 0.92 -12.88 -12.98
C LEU A 81 1.71 -14.03 -13.62
N VAL A 82 2.03 -15.05 -12.83
CA VAL A 82 2.88 -16.17 -13.25
C VAL A 82 2.27 -17.46 -12.73
N ASP A 83 2.26 -18.48 -13.59
CA ASP A 83 1.79 -19.83 -13.31
C ASP A 83 2.82 -20.87 -13.76
N ASP A 84 3.02 -21.91 -12.96
CA ASP A 84 3.98 -23.01 -13.19
C ASP A 84 5.33 -22.59 -13.81
N PHE A 85 5.94 -21.50 -13.33
CA PHE A 85 7.19 -21.01 -13.90
C PHE A 85 8.37 -21.89 -13.49
N ARG A 86 9.18 -22.28 -14.47
CA ARG A 86 10.35 -23.16 -14.33
C ARG A 86 11.58 -22.46 -14.90
N LEU A 87 12.70 -22.53 -14.17
CA LEU A 87 14.00 -21.93 -14.54
C LEU A 87 14.97 -23.00 -15.06
#